data_AF-A0A4U8SCP8-F1
#
_entry.id   AF-A0A4U8SCP8-F1
#
_cell.length_a   1.000
_cell.length_b   1.000
_cell.length_c   1.000
_cell.angle_alpha   90.00
_cell.angle_beta   90.00
_cell.angle_gamma   90.00
#
_symmetry.space_group_name_H-M   'P 1'
#
loop_
_entity.id
_entity.type
_entity.pdbx_description
1 polymer ?
#
loop_
_entity_poly.entity_id
_entity_poly.type
_entity_poly.pdbx_seq_one_letter_code
_entity_poly.pdbx_strand_id
1 'polypeptide(L)'
;MLFAEYVRFIIDEKCDGIGRSEPHQKYPNFSNTCALCVSYALNYGGIPIKDLCHLPFGVLKGEDGYLYYTGVPRIKELLMNNWNKGKGIKPFSERINNKEFYKVFYSEKKEYLNIMTNPQLLQKVRKANQDFFDTLKSLNQNGVVTMDIDGWGNAGGHTTFFDKESKGFLDGTNYLLYEDERIFVRELCFWKI
;
A
#
# COMPACT_ATOMS: atom_id res chain seq x y z
N MET A 1 -5.98 -22.72 8.35
CA MET A 1 -4.52 -22.64 8.11
C MET A 1 -4.02 -21.38 8.80
N LEU A 2 -3.25 -21.52 9.88
CA LEU A 2 -2.86 -20.42 10.78
C LEU A 2 -1.60 -19.71 10.25
N PHE A 3 -1.68 -18.40 10.03
CA PHE A 3 -0.63 -17.48 9.54
C PHE A 3 0.51 -17.23 10.56
N ALA A 4 1.02 -18.28 11.23
CA ALA A 4 1.93 -18.11 12.37
C ALA A 4 3.43 -18.28 12.07
N GLU A 5 3.82 -18.76 10.88
CA GLU A 5 5.23 -18.84 10.48
C GLU A 5 5.58 -17.67 9.56
N TYR A 6 5.62 -16.46 10.11
CA TYR A 6 6.11 -15.30 9.36
C TYR A 6 7.63 -15.42 9.15
N VAL A 7 8.05 -15.03 7.94
CA VAL A 7 9.43 -14.81 7.50
C VAL A 7 10.26 -14.22 8.63
N ARG A 8 11.31 -14.94 9.05
CA ARG A 8 12.31 -14.43 9.99
C ARG A 8 13.30 -13.56 9.23
N PHE A 9 13.71 -12.45 9.83
CA PHE A 9 14.60 -11.49 9.19
C PHE A 9 16.04 -11.68 9.65
N ILE A 10 16.97 -11.67 8.70
CA ILE A 10 18.40 -11.54 8.96
C ILE A 10 18.72 -10.04 8.88
N ILE A 11 19.13 -9.45 10.00
CA ILE A 11 19.65 -8.08 10.03
C ILE A 11 21.12 -8.16 9.59
N ASP A 12 21.40 -7.80 8.34
CA ASP A 12 22.77 -7.71 7.81
C ASP A 12 23.33 -6.31 8.11
N GLU A 13 24.25 -6.22 9.07
CA GLU A 13 24.90 -4.96 9.48
C GLU A 13 25.63 -4.24 8.33
N LYS A 14 25.90 -4.92 7.21
CA LYS A 14 26.66 -4.34 6.08
C LYS A 14 25.81 -3.56 5.07
N CYS A 15 24.49 -3.68 5.09
CA CYS A 15 23.62 -3.02 4.11
C CYS A 15 23.10 -1.65 4.55
N ASP A 16 23.23 -1.29 5.83
CA ASP A 16 22.87 0.03 6.33
C ASP A 16 24.14 0.91 6.37
N GLY A 17 24.36 1.71 5.33
CA GLY A 17 25.39 2.75 5.27
C GLY A 17 25.23 3.89 6.31
N ILE A 18 24.53 3.63 7.40
CA ILE A 18 24.38 4.50 8.56
C ILE A 18 24.71 3.62 9.77
N GLY A 19 25.87 3.84 10.37
CA GLY A 19 26.22 3.24 11.65
C GLY A 19 25.15 3.60 12.67
N ARG A 20 24.24 2.66 12.97
CA ARG A 20 23.29 2.80 14.06
C ARG A 20 23.95 2.26 15.31
N SER A 21 24.06 3.12 16.31
CA SER A 21 24.32 2.71 17.69
C SER A 21 23.18 1.79 18.13
N GLU A 22 23.53 0.55 18.45
CA GLU A 22 22.70 -0.51 19.03
C GLU A 22 22.09 -1.55 18.06
N PRO A 23 22.74 -2.73 17.90
CA PRO A 23 22.24 -3.86 17.09
C PRO A 23 21.04 -4.59 17.73
N HIS A 24 20.45 -4.03 18.78
CA HIS A 24 19.34 -4.60 19.55
C HIS A 24 18.08 -3.74 19.52
N GLN A 25 17.96 -2.80 18.58
CA GLN A 25 16.66 -2.21 18.29
C GLN A 25 15.77 -3.30 17.68
N LYS A 26 15.17 -4.13 18.55
CA LYS A 26 13.99 -4.94 18.25
C LYS A 26 13.07 -4.01 17.48
N TYR A 27 12.85 -4.27 16.18
CA TYR A 27 11.83 -3.59 15.39
C TYR A 27 10.55 -3.65 16.22
N PRO A 28 10.15 -2.56 16.89
CA PRO A 28 9.18 -2.66 17.95
C PRO A 28 7.85 -2.77 17.23
N ASN A 29 7.41 -4.02 17.14
CA ASN A 29 6.14 -4.49 16.61
C ASN A 29 6.10 -4.56 15.08
N PHE A 30 5.93 -5.77 14.55
CA PHE A 30 5.31 -6.03 13.25
C PHE A 30 3.83 -5.57 13.23
N SER A 31 3.54 -4.39 13.78
CA SER A 31 2.20 -3.85 14.04
C SER A 31 1.42 -3.58 12.76
N ASN A 32 2.11 -3.50 11.61
CA ASN A 32 1.49 -3.35 10.31
C ASN A 32 1.95 -4.45 9.33
N THR A 33 1.32 -5.62 9.44
CA THR A 33 1.61 -6.78 8.59
C THR A 33 1.22 -6.58 7.13
N CYS A 34 0.46 -5.54 6.77
CA CYS A 34 -0.05 -5.37 5.41
C CYS A 34 1.07 -5.22 4.36
N ALA A 35 2.11 -4.42 4.67
CA ALA A 35 3.26 -4.24 3.78
C ALA A 35 4.10 -5.51 3.66
N LEU A 36 4.20 -6.28 4.77
CA LEU A 36 4.88 -7.56 4.77
C LEU A 36 4.13 -8.59 3.91
N CYS A 37 2.81 -8.65 4.02
CA CYS A 37 1.96 -9.52 3.20
C CYS A 37 2.08 -9.18 1.71
N VAL A 38 2.07 -7.89 1.34
CA VAL A 38 2.27 -7.49 -0.06
C VAL A 38 3.68 -7.85 -0.54
N SER A 39 4.71 -7.63 0.28
CA SER A 39 6.08 -8.03 -0.05
C SER A 39 6.18 -9.53 -0.32
N TYR A 40 5.59 -10.35 0.55
CA TYR A 40 5.53 -11.80 0.40
C TYR A 40 4.82 -12.19 -0.88
N ALA A 41 3.64 -11.62 -1.14
CA ALA A 41 2.87 -11.91 -2.33
C ALA A 41 3.58 -11.50 -3.63
N LEU A 42 4.37 -10.42 -3.64
CA LEU A 42 5.23 -10.09 -4.78
C LEU A 42 6.30 -11.16 -5.01
N ASN A 43 7.03 -11.53 -3.95
CA ASN A 43 8.12 -12.50 -4.01
C ASN A 43 7.67 -13.88 -4.50
N TYR A 44 6.59 -14.40 -3.92
CA TYR A 44 6.07 -15.73 -4.25
C TYR A 44 5.08 -15.71 -5.42
N GLY A 45 4.58 -14.53 -5.81
CA GLY A 45 3.69 -14.31 -6.95
C GLY A 45 4.42 -14.11 -8.29
N GLY A 46 5.74 -14.33 -8.34
CA GLY A 46 6.52 -14.25 -9.58
C GLY A 46 7.03 -12.84 -9.92
N ILE A 47 6.98 -11.90 -8.98
CA ILE A 47 7.60 -10.57 -9.09
C ILE A 47 8.57 -10.37 -7.91
N PRO A 48 9.71 -11.09 -7.86
CA PRO A 48 10.65 -10.97 -6.75
C PRO A 48 11.14 -9.53 -6.58
N ILE A 49 11.06 -9.02 -5.35
CA ILE A 49 11.48 -7.64 -5.04
C ILE A 49 12.95 -7.42 -5.40
N LYS A 50 13.80 -8.43 -5.18
CA LYS A 50 15.23 -8.39 -5.55
C LYS A 50 15.49 -8.14 -7.04
N ASP A 51 14.53 -8.45 -7.91
CA ASP A 51 14.66 -8.28 -9.35
C ASP A 51 14.14 -6.91 -9.81
N LEU A 52 13.56 -6.09 -8.93
CA LEU A 52 13.13 -4.73 -9.25
C LEU A 52 14.33 -3.77 -9.31
N CYS A 53 14.27 -2.76 -10.20
CA CYS A 53 15.42 -1.93 -10.53
C CYS A 53 15.72 -0.83 -9.50
N HIS A 54 14.71 -0.33 -8.79
CA HIS A 54 14.84 0.81 -7.89
C HIS A 54 14.18 0.51 -6.55
N LEU A 55 15.00 0.04 -5.61
CA LEU A 55 14.57 -0.36 -4.28
C LEU A 55 14.63 0.84 -3.32
N PRO A 56 13.53 1.18 -2.62
CA PRO A 56 13.58 2.07 -1.46
C PRO A 56 14.54 1.57 -0.38
N PHE A 57 15.00 2.48 0.48
CA PHE A 57 15.81 2.11 1.63
C PHE A 57 15.02 1.32 2.68
N GLY A 58 15.73 0.64 3.60
CA GLY A 58 15.11 -0.08 4.72
C GLY A 58 14.46 -1.40 4.31
N VAL A 59 14.96 -2.01 3.23
CA VAL A 59 14.58 -3.36 2.83
C VAL A 59 15.21 -4.39 3.78
N LEU A 60 14.42 -5.38 4.19
CA LEU A 60 14.88 -6.46 5.06
C LEU A 60 15.06 -7.73 4.26
N LYS A 61 16.06 -8.53 4.60
CA LYS A 61 16.26 -9.85 3.99
C LYS A 61 15.66 -10.93 4.89
N GLY A 62 14.76 -11.73 4.34
CA GLY A 62 14.23 -12.91 5.01
C GLY A 62 15.25 -14.04 5.06
N GLU A 63 15.07 -14.98 5.99
CA GLU A 63 15.81 -16.26 6.02
C GLU A 63 15.61 -17.08 4.74
N ASP A 64 14.50 -16.88 4.04
CA ASP A 64 14.21 -17.44 2.73
C ASP A 64 14.99 -16.77 1.58
N GLY A 65 15.82 -15.77 1.89
CA GLY A 65 16.66 -15.06 0.93
C GLY A 65 15.92 -14.00 0.11
N TYR A 66 14.62 -13.83 0.31
CA TYR A 66 13.83 -12.78 -0.34
C TYR A 66 13.96 -11.44 0.38
N LEU A 67 13.59 -10.36 -0.33
CA LEU A 67 13.60 -9.00 0.18
C LEU A 67 12.19 -8.55 0.56
N TYR A 68 12.05 -7.80 1.65
CA TYR A 68 10.75 -7.40 2.21
C TYR A 68 10.75 -5.97 2.73
N TYR A 69 9.60 -5.31 2.60
CA TYR A 69 9.29 -4.07 3.27
C TYR A 69 8.17 -4.28 4.28
N THR A 70 8.31 -3.66 5.45
CA THR A 70 7.33 -3.75 6.56
C THR A 70 6.51 -2.46 6.74
N GLY A 71 6.77 -1.43 5.92
CA GLY A 71 6.06 -0.15 5.97
C GLY A 71 5.34 0.19 4.67
N VAL A 72 4.08 0.63 4.77
CA VAL A 72 3.24 1.06 3.63
C VAL A 72 3.92 2.10 2.74
N PRO A 73 4.56 3.17 3.27
CA PRO A 73 5.21 4.16 2.42
C PRO A 73 6.30 3.55 1.52
N ARG A 74 7.00 2.51 1.99
CA ARG A 74 8.05 1.84 1.21
C ARG A 74 7.47 0.96 0.12
N ILE A 75 6.34 0.30 0.36
CA ILE A 75 5.65 -0.43 -0.71
C ILE A 75 5.19 0.53 -1.79
N LYS A 76 4.55 1.65 -1.41
CA LYS A 76 4.14 2.68 -2.37
C LYS A 76 5.32 3.22 -3.17
N GLU A 77 6.42 3.58 -2.50
CA GLU A 77 7.65 4.04 -3.15
C GLU A 77 8.25 2.97 -4.09
N LEU A 78 8.29 1.70 -3.66
CA LEU A 78 8.78 0.59 -4.47
C LEU A 78 7.96 0.45 -5.77
N LEU A 79 6.64 0.45 -5.65
CA LEU A 79 5.73 0.30 -6.78
C LEU A 79 5.82 1.52 -7.72
N MET A 80 5.91 2.74 -7.18
CA MET A 80 6.11 3.96 -7.97
C MET A 80 7.46 3.98 -8.70
N ASN A 81 8.55 3.63 -8.03
CA ASN A 81 9.90 3.67 -8.61
C ASN A 81 10.10 2.63 -9.73
N ASN A 82 9.33 1.55 -9.69
CA ASN A 82 9.36 0.46 -10.66
C ASN A 82 8.15 0.46 -11.61
N TRP A 83 7.28 1.45 -11.47
CA TRP A 83 6.20 1.76 -12.40
C TRP A 83 6.77 1.94 -13.81
N ASN A 84 6.12 1.38 -14.84
CA ASN A 84 6.49 1.46 -16.27
C ASN A 84 7.87 0.86 -16.65
N LYS A 85 8.51 0.05 -15.78
CA LYS A 85 9.87 -0.49 -16.04
C LYS A 85 9.92 -1.97 -16.47
N GLY A 86 8.80 -2.54 -16.92
CA GLY A 86 8.80 -3.78 -17.70
C GLY A 86 9.00 -5.11 -16.94
N LYS A 87 8.81 -5.16 -15.62
CA LYS A 87 9.03 -6.36 -14.79
C LYS A 87 7.78 -6.97 -14.13
N GLY A 88 6.61 -6.83 -14.75
CA GLY A 88 5.36 -7.46 -14.28
C GLY A 88 4.39 -6.51 -13.56
N ILE A 89 4.87 -5.41 -12.98
CA ILE A 89 4.03 -4.31 -12.52
C ILE A 89 3.71 -3.43 -13.73
N LYS A 90 2.47 -3.49 -14.21
CA LYS A 90 2.02 -2.72 -15.39
C LYS A 90 1.15 -1.54 -14.96
N PRO A 91 1.22 -0.39 -15.65
CA PRO A 91 0.22 0.65 -15.46
C PRO A 91 -1.16 0.07 -15.77
N PHE A 92 -2.13 0.33 -14.92
CA PHE A 92 -3.52 0.20 -15.33
C PHE A 92 -3.97 1.55 -15.91
N SER A 93 -3.91 1.67 -17.23
CA SER A 93 -4.41 2.85 -17.96
C SER A 93 -4.81 2.58 -19.42
N GLU A 94 -4.52 1.41 -19.99
CA GLU A 94 -4.91 1.09 -21.36
C GLU A 94 -6.27 0.39 -21.41
N ARG A 95 -7.32 1.24 -21.33
CA ARG A 95 -8.70 1.10 -21.89
C ARG A 95 -9.72 2.01 -21.19
N ILE A 96 -9.27 2.91 -20.31
CA ILE A 96 -10.03 4.08 -19.86
C ILE A 96 -9.09 5.31 -19.84
N ASN A 97 -9.23 6.18 -20.84
CA ASN A 97 -8.70 7.55 -20.88
C ASN A 97 -7.18 7.78 -20.73
N ASN A 98 -6.31 6.79 -20.97
CA ASN A 98 -4.83 6.96 -20.89
C ASN A 98 -4.34 7.59 -19.57
N LYS A 99 -5.10 7.42 -18.47
CA LYS A 99 -4.76 7.96 -17.15
C LYS A 99 -4.43 6.83 -16.19
N GLU A 100 -3.41 7.06 -15.38
CA GLU A 100 -3.03 6.19 -14.27
C GLU A 100 -4.20 6.04 -13.30
N PHE A 101 -4.46 4.83 -12.81
CA PHE A 101 -5.52 4.59 -11.82
C PHE A 101 -5.07 5.05 -10.43
N TYR A 102 -5.21 6.36 -10.25
CA TYR A 102 -4.70 7.15 -9.15
C TYR A 102 -5.75 8.20 -8.77
N LYS A 103 -5.95 8.41 -7.48
CA LYS A 103 -6.86 9.43 -6.99
C LYS A 103 -6.35 10.08 -5.72
N VAL A 104 -6.20 11.40 -5.77
CA VAL A 104 -6.11 12.28 -4.59
C VAL A 104 -7.51 12.82 -4.34
N PHE A 105 -8.02 12.60 -3.13
CA PHE A 105 -9.31 13.14 -2.69
C PHE A 105 -9.15 14.55 -2.11
N TYR A 106 -8.02 14.81 -1.46
CA TYR A 106 -7.56 16.12 -0.97
C TYR A 106 -6.05 16.07 -0.77
N SER A 107 -5.37 17.22 -0.89
CA SER A 107 -3.90 17.28 -0.99
C SER A 107 -3.20 17.29 0.36
N GLU A 108 -3.72 18.07 1.31
CA GLU A 108 -3.00 18.37 2.54
C GLU A 108 -3.70 17.85 3.79
N LYS A 109 -2.91 17.47 4.78
CA LYS A 109 -3.43 17.08 6.11
C LYS A 109 -4.15 18.22 6.82
N LYS A 110 -3.86 19.48 6.48
CA LYS A 110 -4.63 20.63 7.00
C LYS A 110 -6.07 20.63 6.47
N GLU A 111 -6.30 20.13 5.27
CA GLU A 111 -7.64 19.99 4.70
C GLU A 111 -8.46 18.95 5.46
N TYR A 112 -7.83 17.90 6.02
CA TYR A 112 -8.52 16.91 6.87
C TYR A 112 -9.30 17.55 8.02
N LEU A 113 -8.71 18.51 8.74
CA LEU A 113 -9.41 19.21 9.84
C LEU A 113 -10.59 20.05 9.34
N ASN A 114 -10.45 20.66 8.16
CA ASN A 114 -11.53 21.43 7.55
C ASN A 114 -12.67 20.51 7.07
N ILE A 115 -12.33 19.34 6.53
CA ILE A 115 -13.31 18.31 6.15
C ILE A 115 -14.07 17.83 7.37
N MET A 116 -13.36 17.56 8.48
CA MET A 116 -13.98 17.09 9.73
C MET A 116 -14.93 18.07 10.39
N THR A 117 -14.74 19.37 10.16
CA THR A 117 -15.57 20.44 10.76
C THR A 117 -16.64 20.97 9.80
N ASN A 118 -16.63 20.52 8.53
CA ASN A 118 -17.58 20.95 7.52
C ASN A 118 -18.35 19.75 6.93
N PRO A 119 -19.62 19.54 7.33
CA PRO A 119 -20.44 18.42 6.87
C PRO A 119 -20.58 18.32 5.34
N GLN A 120 -20.62 19.45 4.63
CA GLN A 120 -20.74 19.46 3.17
C GLN A 120 -19.45 18.96 2.50
N LEU A 121 -18.28 19.35 3.02
CA LEU A 121 -17.00 18.86 2.52
C LEU A 121 -16.81 17.37 2.84
N LEU A 122 -17.17 16.93 4.05
CA LEU A 122 -17.16 15.52 4.43
C LEU A 122 -18.01 14.69 3.48
N GLN A 123 -19.26 15.08 3.25
CA GLN A 123 -20.15 14.37 2.33
C GLN A 123 -19.59 14.34 0.90
N LYS A 124 -18.98 15.44 0.43
CA LYS A 124 -18.35 15.50 -0.89
C LYS A 124 -17.18 14.51 -1.02
N VAL A 125 -16.30 14.45 -0.03
CA VAL A 125 -15.15 13.51 -0.02
C VAL A 125 -15.63 12.06 0.06
N ARG A 126 -16.62 11.78 0.93
CA ARG A 126 -17.23 10.45 1.04
C ARG A 126 -17.86 9.98 -0.26
N LYS A 127 -18.62 10.86 -0.92
CA LYS A 127 -19.17 10.58 -2.24
C LYS A 127 -18.07 10.32 -3.26
N ALA A 128 -16.99 11.11 -3.26
CA ALA A 128 -15.87 10.88 -4.16
C ALA A 128 -15.19 9.52 -3.91
N ASN A 129 -14.99 9.10 -2.65
CA ASN A 129 -14.47 7.78 -2.32
C ASN A 129 -15.38 6.65 -2.85
N GLN A 130 -16.69 6.79 -2.66
CA GLN A 130 -17.69 5.84 -3.18
C GLN A 130 -17.66 5.76 -4.71
N ASP A 131 -17.74 6.89 -5.39
CA ASP A 131 -17.72 6.95 -6.86
C ASP A 131 -16.40 6.34 -7.40
N PHE A 132 -15.28 6.57 -6.70
CA PHE A 132 -14.00 5.98 -7.05
C PHE A 132 -13.95 4.47 -6.78
N PHE A 133 -14.56 3.97 -5.70
CA PHE A 133 -14.69 2.54 -5.45
C PHE A 133 -15.51 1.85 -6.54
N ASP A 134 -16.59 2.47 -7.01
CA ASP A 134 -17.37 1.97 -8.15
C ASP A 134 -16.54 1.93 -9.44
N THR A 135 -15.68 2.93 -9.63
CA THR A 135 -14.70 2.93 -10.73
C THR A 135 -13.68 1.80 -10.57
N LEU A 136 -13.17 1.54 -9.36
CA LEU A 136 -12.20 0.48 -9.09
C LEU A 136 -12.80 -0.91 -9.40
N LYS A 137 -14.07 -1.13 -9.02
CA LYS A 137 -14.81 -2.35 -9.37
C LYS A 137 -15.02 -2.54 -10.87
N SER A 138 -15.16 -1.45 -11.62
CA SER A 138 -15.39 -1.53 -13.07
C SER A 138 -14.12 -1.85 -13.87
N LEU A 139 -12.94 -1.76 -13.25
CA LEU A 139 -11.67 -2.12 -13.90
C LEU A 139 -11.59 -3.60 -14.29
N ASN A 140 -12.32 -4.47 -13.57
CA ASN A 140 -12.29 -5.92 -13.76
C ASN A 140 -10.85 -6.48 -13.80
N GLN A 141 -10.00 -6.00 -12.88
CA GLN A 141 -8.57 -6.28 -12.87
C GLN A 141 -8.06 -6.52 -11.45
N ASN A 142 -7.17 -7.51 -11.32
CA ASN A 142 -6.43 -7.74 -10.07
C ASN A 142 -5.27 -6.75 -9.98
N GLY A 143 -5.01 -6.27 -8.78
CA GLY A 143 -3.92 -5.33 -8.58
C GLY A 143 -3.51 -5.13 -7.14
N VAL A 144 -2.34 -4.52 -6.97
CA VAL A 144 -1.90 -3.98 -5.68
C VAL A 144 -2.51 -2.61 -5.50
N VAL A 145 -2.98 -2.32 -4.29
CA VAL A 145 -3.53 -1.02 -3.89
C VAL A 145 -2.71 -0.47 -2.74
N THR A 146 -2.29 0.79 -2.84
CA THR A 146 -1.76 1.54 -1.69
C THR A 146 -2.66 2.72 -1.40
N MET A 147 -2.91 2.98 -0.13
CA MET A 147 -3.76 4.05 0.35
C MET A 147 -3.03 4.86 1.41
N ASP A 148 -3.05 6.18 1.29
CA ASP A 148 -2.74 7.07 2.40
C ASP A 148 -4.06 7.39 3.10
N ILE A 149 -4.14 7.16 4.41
CA ILE A 149 -5.38 7.23 5.19
C ILE A 149 -5.17 8.16 6.36
N ASP A 150 -6.04 9.15 6.51
CA ASP A 150 -6.08 10.01 7.70
C ASP A 150 -7.12 9.49 8.70
N GLY A 151 -6.92 9.82 9.98
CA GLY A 151 -7.79 9.40 11.09
C GLY A 151 -7.28 8.20 11.89
N TRP A 152 -6.29 7.47 11.38
CA TRP A 152 -5.63 6.38 12.12
C TRP A 152 -4.60 6.90 13.13
N GLY A 153 -4.59 6.30 14.31
CA GLY A 153 -3.64 6.63 15.38
C GLY A 153 -2.31 5.88 15.31
N ASN A 154 -2.26 4.77 14.58
CA ASN A 154 -1.13 3.83 14.56
C ASN A 154 -0.54 3.57 13.17
N ALA A 155 -1.12 4.14 12.12
CA ALA A 155 -0.62 4.03 10.74
C ALA A 155 -1.03 5.26 9.93
N GLY A 156 -0.26 5.60 8.89
CA GLY A 156 -0.58 6.69 7.96
C GLY A 156 -1.23 6.23 6.65
N GLY A 157 -1.53 4.92 6.54
CA GLY A 157 -1.98 4.32 5.30
C GLY A 157 -1.99 2.80 5.37
N HIS A 158 -2.48 2.19 4.29
CA HIS A 158 -2.65 0.75 4.13
C HIS A 158 -2.23 0.28 2.75
N THR A 159 -1.81 -0.98 2.64
CA THR A 159 -1.59 -1.61 1.34
C THR A 159 -2.22 -2.99 1.32
N THR A 160 -2.83 -3.34 0.19
CA THR A 160 -3.57 -4.59 0.04
C THR A 160 -3.68 -4.95 -1.44
N PHE A 161 -4.41 -6.02 -1.73
CA PHE A 161 -4.76 -6.39 -3.10
C PHE A 161 -6.22 -6.07 -3.36
N PHE A 162 -6.53 -5.64 -4.56
CA PHE A 162 -7.88 -5.61 -5.09
C PHE A 162 -8.08 -6.82 -6.00
N ASP A 163 -9.14 -7.56 -5.75
CA ASP A 163 -9.50 -8.75 -6.51
C ASP A 163 -10.74 -8.48 -7.36
N LYS A 164 -10.63 -8.78 -8.65
CA LYS A 164 -11.69 -8.54 -9.63
C LYS A 164 -12.88 -9.46 -9.44
N GLU A 165 -12.67 -10.68 -8.94
CA GLU A 165 -13.73 -11.68 -8.77
C GLU A 165 -14.64 -11.28 -7.62
N SER A 166 -14.06 -10.95 -6.46
CA SER A 166 -14.78 -10.42 -5.30
C SER A 166 -15.18 -8.94 -5.44
N LYS A 167 -14.60 -8.21 -6.40
CA LYS A 167 -14.78 -6.76 -6.59
C LYS A 167 -14.49 -5.97 -5.30
N GLY A 168 -13.45 -6.38 -4.58
CA GLY A 168 -13.13 -5.87 -3.25
C GLY A 168 -11.66 -6.02 -2.88
N PHE A 169 -11.34 -5.55 -1.67
CA PHE A 169 -10.00 -5.69 -1.09
C PHE A 169 -9.86 -7.07 -0.42
N LEU A 170 -8.71 -7.72 -0.60
CA LEU A 170 -8.48 -9.09 -0.11
C LEU A 170 -8.42 -9.22 1.41
N ASP A 171 -8.15 -8.13 2.13
CA ASP A 171 -8.25 -8.11 3.60
C ASP A 171 -9.69 -7.95 4.13
N GLY A 172 -10.67 -7.87 3.22
CA GLY A 172 -12.09 -7.78 3.54
C GLY A 172 -12.57 -6.40 4.01
N THR A 173 -11.67 -5.41 4.13
CA THR A 173 -12.03 -4.09 4.65
C THR A 173 -12.19 -3.08 3.52
N ASN A 174 -13.34 -2.42 3.44
CA ASN A 174 -13.54 -1.33 2.48
C ASN A 174 -13.08 0.01 3.06
N TYR A 175 -11.82 0.36 2.82
CA TYR A 175 -11.23 1.61 3.30
C TYR A 175 -11.83 2.88 2.66
N LEU A 176 -12.37 2.79 1.44
CA LEU A 176 -13.02 3.92 0.77
C LEU A 176 -14.40 4.21 1.39
N LEU A 177 -15.06 3.19 1.94
CA LEU A 177 -16.38 3.25 2.58
C LEU A 177 -16.30 2.96 4.09
N TYR A 178 -15.20 3.34 4.73
CA TYR A 178 -14.98 3.05 6.14
C TYR A 178 -16.07 3.70 7.02
N GLU A 179 -16.64 2.95 7.95
CA GLU A 179 -17.82 3.37 8.73
C GLU A 179 -17.55 4.56 9.66
N ASP A 180 -16.34 4.64 10.24
CA ASP A 180 -15.98 5.80 11.07
C ASP A 180 -15.78 7.04 10.19
N GLU A 181 -16.63 8.05 10.40
CA GLU A 181 -16.61 9.30 9.65
C GLU A 181 -15.27 10.04 9.72
N ARG A 182 -14.46 9.78 10.75
CA ARG A 182 -13.13 10.36 10.95
C ARG A 182 -12.02 9.68 10.15
N ILE A 183 -12.28 8.51 9.58
CA ILE A 183 -11.28 7.72 8.86
C ILE A 183 -11.66 7.68 7.38
N PHE A 184 -10.83 8.28 6.53
CA PHE A 184 -11.05 8.26 5.09
C PHE A 184 -9.74 8.35 4.31
N VAL A 185 -9.77 7.82 3.09
CA VAL A 185 -8.63 7.77 2.18
C VAL A 185 -8.34 9.17 1.65
N ARG A 186 -7.09 9.62 1.78
CA ARG A 186 -6.56 10.85 1.19
C ARG A 186 -6.11 10.62 -0.25
N GLU A 187 -5.41 9.52 -0.46
CA GLU A 187 -4.79 9.17 -1.73
C GLU A 187 -4.87 7.66 -1.93
N LEU A 188 -5.18 7.23 -3.15
CA LEU A 188 -5.17 5.82 -3.54
C LEU A 188 -4.47 5.64 -4.87
N CYS A 189 -3.58 4.64 -4.92
CA CYS A 189 -2.88 4.21 -6.13
C CYS A 189 -3.14 2.73 -6.39
N PHE A 190 -3.32 2.35 -7.65
CA PHE A 190 -3.55 0.96 -8.08
C PHE A 190 -2.55 0.54 -9.16
N TRP A 191 -1.98 -0.65 -9.00
CA TRP A 191 -1.07 -1.28 -9.96
C TRP A 191 -1.62 -2.62 -10.41
N LYS A 192 -1.74 -2.82 -11.72
CA LYS A 192 -2.15 -4.10 -12.28
C LYS A 192 -1.06 -5.14 -12.08
N ILE A 193 -1.49 -6.34 -11.67
CA ILE A 193 -0.71 -7.59 -11.71
C ILE A 193 -1.32 -8.56 -12.73
#